data_AF-A0A267FQZ3-F1
#
_entry.id   AF-A0A267FQZ3-F1
#
_cell.length_a   1.000
_cell.length_b   1.000
_cell.length_c   1.000
_cell.angle_alpha   90.00
_cell.angle_beta   90.00
_cell.angle_gamma   90.00
#
_symmetry.space_group_name_H-M   'P 1'
#
loop_
_entity.id
_entity.type
_entity.pdbx_description
1 polymer ?
#
loop_
_entity_poly.entity_id
_entity_poly.type
_entity_poly.pdbx_seq_one_letter_code
_entity_poly.pdbx_strand_id
1 'polypeptide(L)'
;DLLVGKAAELPPSPHPPPQPSARVYSVRPYSAADRSSVYAICALTAPMRIAGASTSAAAGSNGVVVDDAAAAASVAVSIAGPGPGVGIMSAADAELYGDRYAGLLLELSCDYCFVLESDTGVCGFVCAALDVAKLRDQAGEFFGLMRRRHPMLRRRGAGGAVSSAGTGAGGGHEAAVHPAAHEAIEYFHSQQPEPGSNLPNQVLSRFPSVVHLDALPGVFSTEQDLLALRRLLACCFAALKTNGSPGVHCRLAAGDATAEVYKRLGFLELSYTTDSRLPSSVTLLGRPI
;
A
#
# COMPACT_ATOMS: atom_id res chain seq x y z
N ASP A 1 73.38 -30.16 -24.69
CA ASP A 1 72.50 -29.18 -24.02
C ASP A 1 72.14 -28.05 -24.96
N LEU A 2 70.84 -27.85 -25.23
CA LEU A 2 70.20 -26.52 -25.29
C LEU A 2 68.71 -26.67 -25.66
N LEU A 3 67.87 -26.43 -24.64
CA LEU A 3 66.53 -25.83 -24.64
C LEU A 3 65.40 -26.44 -25.50
N VAL A 4 64.58 -27.26 -24.84
CA VAL A 4 63.16 -27.46 -25.14
C VAL A 4 62.42 -26.11 -24.95
N GLY A 5 61.87 -25.58 -26.04
CA GLY A 5 61.06 -24.36 -26.03
C GLY A 5 59.72 -24.58 -25.34
N LYS A 6 59.47 -23.83 -24.26
CA LYS A 6 58.20 -23.82 -23.54
C LYS A 6 57.23 -22.90 -24.29
N ALA A 7 56.13 -23.46 -24.78
CA ALA A 7 55.05 -22.69 -25.42
C ALA A 7 54.51 -21.64 -24.44
N ALA A 8 54.48 -20.38 -24.87
CA ALA A 8 53.93 -19.27 -24.09
C ALA A 8 52.39 -19.39 -24.07
N GLU A 9 51.85 -19.55 -22.87
CA GLU A 9 50.42 -19.58 -22.59
C GLU A 9 49.85 -18.17 -22.78
N LEU A 10 48.84 -18.01 -23.66
CA LEU A 10 48.14 -16.74 -23.84
C LEU A 10 47.45 -16.33 -22.53
N PRO A 11 47.45 -15.03 -22.16
CA PRO A 11 46.72 -14.59 -20.97
C PRO A 11 45.22 -14.82 -21.13
N PRO A 12 44.50 -15.21 -20.06
CA PRO A 12 43.06 -15.40 -20.10
C PRO A 12 42.34 -14.11 -20.48
N SER A 13 41.36 -14.21 -21.37
CA SER A 13 40.50 -13.11 -21.79
C SER A 13 39.88 -12.38 -20.58
N PRO A 14 39.84 -11.04 -20.56
CA PRO A 14 39.27 -10.30 -19.43
C PRO A 14 37.80 -10.69 -19.24
N HIS A 15 37.46 -11.06 -18.00
CA HIS A 15 36.08 -11.33 -17.61
C HIS A 15 35.17 -10.16 -18.03
N PRO A 16 33.97 -10.42 -18.58
CA PRO A 16 33.03 -9.35 -18.87
C PRO A 16 32.74 -8.57 -17.58
N PRO A 17 32.64 -7.23 -17.64
CA PRO A 17 32.32 -6.45 -16.45
C PRO A 17 30.99 -6.96 -15.87
N PRO A 18 30.88 -7.05 -14.53
CA PRO A 18 29.63 -7.47 -13.90
C PRO A 18 28.49 -6.61 -14.43
N GLN A 19 27.46 -7.26 -14.96
CA GLN A 19 26.26 -6.56 -15.41
C GLN A 19 25.71 -5.73 -14.24
N PRO A 20 25.30 -4.47 -14.46
CA PRO A 20 24.71 -3.66 -13.40
C PRO A 20 23.46 -4.39 -12.89
N SER A 21 23.49 -4.87 -11.66
CA SER A 21 22.38 -5.54 -10.96
C SER A 21 21.32 -4.55 -10.45
N ALA A 22 21.45 -3.27 -10.81
CA ALA A 22 20.63 -2.19 -10.32
C ALA A 22 19.26 -2.21 -10.98
N ARG A 23 18.19 -2.42 -10.21
CA ARG A 23 16.80 -2.34 -10.69
C ARG A 23 16.51 -0.94 -11.23
N VAL A 24 16.04 -0.86 -12.46
CA VAL A 24 15.67 0.41 -13.09
C VAL A 24 14.23 0.74 -12.75
N TYR A 25 14.00 1.89 -12.13
CA TYR A 25 12.66 2.40 -11.84
C TYR A 25 12.37 3.67 -12.64
N SER A 26 11.14 3.82 -13.09
CA SER A 26 10.62 5.05 -13.70
C SER A 26 9.39 5.55 -12.97
N VAL A 27 9.20 6.87 -12.95
CA VAL A 27 8.05 7.53 -12.33
C VAL A 27 7.26 8.23 -13.43
N ARG A 28 5.95 8.03 -13.46
CA ARG A 28 5.06 8.74 -14.38
C ARG A 28 3.72 9.07 -13.71
N PRO A 29 2.94 10.03 -14.27
CA PRO A 29 1.57 10.26 -13.83
C PRO A 29 0.73 8.98 -13.92
N TYR A 30 -0.20 8.85 -12.97
CA TYR A 30 -1.20 7.78 -12.99
C TYR A 30 -2.11 7.91 -14.23
N SER A 31 -2.55 6.77 -14.75
CA SER A 31 -3.58 6.67 -15.77
C SER A 31 -4.64 5.65 -15.36
N ALA A 32 -5.85 5.74 -15.93
CA ALA A 32 -6.93 4.79 -15.62
C ALA A 32 -6.56 3.31 -15.90
N ALA A 33 -5.61 3.06 -16.81
CA ALA A 33 -5.09 1.73 -17.10
C ALA A 33 -4.34 1.10 -15.91
N ASP A 34 -3.84 1.92 -14.99
CA ASP A 34 -3.06 1.47 -13.82
C ASP A 34 -3.95 1.05 -12.65
N ARG A 35 -5.27 1.27 -12.74
CA ARG A 35 -6.21 1.03 -11.64
C ARG A 35 -6.08 -0.38 -11.08
N SER A 36 -6.02 -1.39 -11.94
CA SER A 36 -5.90 -2.79 -11.53
C SER A 36 -4.60 -3.06 -10.77
N SER A 37 -3.47 -2.53 -11.24
CA SER A 37 -2.17 -2.69 -10.58
C SER A 37 -2.12 -1.97 -9.23
N VAL A 38 -2.64 -0.75 -9.15
CA VAL A 38 -2.75 0.00 -7.89
C VAL A 38 -3.61 -0.77 -6.87
N TYR A 39 -4.75 -1.30 -7.32
CA TYR A 39 -5.68 -2.05 -6.48
C TYR A 39 -5.06 -3.38 -5.99
N ALA A 40 -4.31 -4.06 -6.85
CA ALA A 40 -3.56 -5.26 -6.48
C ALA A 40 -2.49 -4.96 -5.42
N ILE A 41 -1.75 -3.84 -5.56
CA ILE A 41 -0.77 -3.41 -4.54
C ILE A 41 -1.49 -3.16 -3.21
N CYS A 42 -2.60 -2.41 -3.20
CA CYS A 42 -3.37 -2.16 -1.98
C CYS A 42 -3.80 -3.45 -1.28
N ALA A 43 -4.22 -4.46 -2.05
CA ALA A 43 -4.63 -5.75 -1.51
C ALA A 43 -3.47 -6.50 -0.86
N LEU A 44 -2.31 -6.57 -1.54
CA LEU A 44 -1.12 -7.27 -1.06
C LEU A 44 -0.54 -6.65 0.23
N THR A 45 -0.74 -5.35 0.43
CA THR A 45 -0.16 -4.61 1.56
C THR A 45 -1.16 -4.37 2.69
N ALA A 46 -2.46 -4.49 2.45
CA ALA A 46 -3.51 -4.28 3.46
C ALA A 46 -3.34 -5.14 4.72
N PRO A 47 -3.00 -6.46 4.66
CA PRO A 47 -2.79 -7.26 5.87
C PRO A 47 -1.65 -6.77 6.76
N MET A 48 -0.64 -6.10 6.18
CA MET A 48 0.52 -5.57 6.92
C MET A 48 0.17 -4.33 7.76
N ARG A 49 -1.00 -3.72 7.53
CA ARG A 49 -1.44 -2.48 8.20
C ARG A 49 -2.24 -2.72 9.48
N ILE A 50 -2.61 -3.97 9.78
CA ILE A 50 -3.37 -4.28 11.00
C ILE A 50 -2.43 -4.37 12.19
N ALA A 51 -2.76 -3.62 13.25
CA ALA A 51 -2.11 -3.69 14.54
C ALA A 51 -2.01 -5.14 15.05
N GLY A 52 -0.79 -5.64 15.23
CA GLY A 52 -0.54 -6.98 15.78
C GLY A 52 -0.31 -8.09 14.76
N ALA A 53 -0.29 -7.79 13.45
CA ALA A 53 0.31 -8.70 12.47
C ALA A 53 1.84 -8.67 12.60
N SER A 54 2.37 -9.23 13.70
CA SER A 54 3.69 -9.82 13.63
C SER A 54 3.59 -10.91 12.57
N THR A 55 4.20 -10.70 11.41
CA THR A 55 4.63 -11.85 10.63
C THR A 55 5.59 -12.58 11.57
N SER A 56 5.12 -13.65 12.21
CA SER A 56 6.03 -14.72 12.55
C SER A 56 6.64 -15.10 11.22
N ALA A 57 7.84 -14.57 10.96
CA ALA A 57 8.74 -15.20 10.03
C ALA A 57 8.72 -16.66 10.45
N ALA A 58 8.17 -17.52 9.59
CA ALA A 58 8.23 -18.94 9.77
C ALA A 58 9.72 -19.29 9.75
N ALA A 59 10.33 -19.29 10.94
CA ALA A 59 11.59 -19.92 11.23
C ALA A 59 11.35 -21.43 11.15
N GLY A 60 11.21 -21.91 9.92
CA GLY A 60 11.21 -23.32 9.54
C GLY A 60 12.31 -23.47 8.51
N SER A 61 13.45 -23.96 8.97
CA SER A 61 14.64 -24.23 8.19
C SER A 61 14.35 -25.01 6.89
N ASN A 62 14.52 -24.36 5.75
CA ASN A 62 15.35 -24.86 4.65
C ASN A 62 15.61 -23.71 3.68
N GLY A 63 16.88 -23.30 3.58
CA GLY A 63 17.31 -22.20 2.73
C GLY A 63 17.05 -22.49 1.26
N VAL A 64 16.21 -21.65 0.65
CA VAL A 64 16.27 -21.35 -0.77
C VAL A 64 16.36 -19.84 -0.87
N VAL A 65 17.53 -19.36 -1.28
CA VAL A 65 17.75 -17.96 -1.65
C VAL A 65 16.96 -17.75 -2.94
N VAL A 66 15.82 -17.07 -2.86
CA VAL A 66 15.09 -16.60 -4.05
C VAL A 66 15.54 -15.18 -4.34
N ASP A 67 16.67 -15.08 -5.05
CA ASP A 67 17.03 -13.92 -5.87
C ASP A 67 16.06 -13.88 -7.06
N ASP A 68 14.85 -13.34 -6.89
CA ASP A 68 14.08 -12.85 -8.04
C ASP A 68 12.91 -11.94 -7.65
N ALA A 69 13.03 -10.63 -7.87
CA ALA A 69 11.89 -9.72 -7.79
C ALA A 69 11.01 -9.75 -9.04
N ALA A 70 11.44 -10.44 -10.11
CA ALA A 70 10.60 -10.65 -11.28
C ALA A 70 9.37 -11.53 -10.95
N ALA A 71 9.45 -12.38 -9.94
CA ALA A 71 8.35 -13.26 -9.52
C ALA A 71 7.21 -12.52 -8.81
N ALA A 72 7.49 -11.43 -8.06
CA ALA A 72 6.45 -10.68 -7.36
C ALA A 72 5.57 -9.85 -8.32
N ALA A 73 6.11 -9.45 -9.47
CA ALA A 73 5.40 -8.67 -10.47
C ALA A 73 4.68 -9.54 -11.53
N SER A 74 5.17 -10.76 -11.81
CA SER A 74 4.40 -11.74 -12.61
C SER A 74 3.14 -12.25 -11.88
N VAL A 75 3.10 -12.14 -10.55
CA VAL A 75 1.92 -12.48 -9.72
C VAL A 75 0.76 -11.50 -9.94
N ALA A 76 1.01 -10.25 -10.32
CA ALA A 76 -0.06 -9.31 -10.68
C ALA A 76 -0.71 -9.64 -12.05
N VAL A 77 -0.05 -10.45 -12.90
CA VAL A 77 -0.54 -10.81 -14.25
C VAL A 77 -1.15 -12.22 -14.30
N SER A 78 -0.84 -13.11 -13.34
CA SER A 78 -1.43 -14.46 -13.24
C SER A 78 -2.62 -14.51 -12.28
N ILE A 79 -3.76 -13.93 -12.67
CA ILE A 79 -5.05 -14.03 -11.97
C ILE A 79 -5.64 -15.47 -11.99
N ALA A 80 -4.96 -16.49 -12.55
CA ALA A 80 -5.39 -17.89 -12.41
C ALA A 80 -4.24 -18.90 -12.59
N GLY A 81 -3.65 -19.40 -11.51
CA GLY A 81 -2.74 -20.55 -11.56
C GLY A 81 -2.20 -20.97 -10.19
N PRO A 82 -2.15 -22.27 -9.84
CA PRO A 82 -1.85 -22.73 -8.50
C PRO A 82 -0.33 -22.83 -8.29
N GLY A 83 0.22 -21.94 -7.46
CA GLY A 83 1.58 -22.03 -6.92
C GLY A 83 1.55 -21.83 -5.39
N PRO A 84 2.31 -22.59 -4.60
CA PRO A 84 2.21 -22.54 -3.15
C PRO A 84 3.11 -21.42 -2.61
N GLY A 85 2.55 -20.43 -1.91
CA GLY A 85 3.33 -19.59 -0.98
C GLY A 85 3.00 -18.10 -0.91
N VAL A 86 2.25 -17.53 -1.85
CA VAL A 86 1.69 -16.18 -1.73
C VAL A 86 0.19 -16.32 -1.90
N GLY A 87 -0.60 -15.95 -0.88
CA GLY A 87 -2.05 -16.10 -0.92
C GLY A 87 -2.61 -15.43 -2.18
N ILE A 88 -3.28 -16.20 -3.02
CA ILE A 88 -4.00 -15.67 -4.18
C ILE A 88 -5.11 -14.79 -3.63
N MET A 89 -4.95 -13.47 -3.70
CA MET A 89 -6.03 -12.55 -3.33
C MET A 89 -7.07 -12.52 -4.44
N SER A 90 -8.35 -12.53 -4.06
CA SER A 90 -9.43 -12.52 -5.04
C SER A 90 -9.55 -11.15 -5.72
N ALA A 91 -10.14 -11.11 -6.91
CA ALA A 91 -10.47 -9.83 -7.56
C ALA A 91 -11.38 -8.96 -6.68
N ALA A 92 -12.27 -9.58 -5.90
CA ALA A 92 -13.14 -8.87 -4.96
C ALA A 92 -12.33 -8.20 -3.82
N ASP A 93 -11.29 -8.87 -3.31
CA ASP A 93 -10.39 -8.28 -2.31
C ASP A 93 -9.62 -7.09 -2.91
N ALA A 94 -9.11 -7.22 -4.14
CA ALA A 94 -8.42 -6.14 -4.83
C ALA A 94 -9.32 -4.91 -5.01
N GLU A 95 -10.57 -5.10 -5.38
CA GLU A 95 -11.56 -4.02 -5.44
C GLU A 95 -11.81 -3.39 -4.07
N LEU A 96 -12.02 -4.20 -3.03
CA LEU A 96 -12.30 -3.72 -1.67
C LEU A 96 -11.15 -2.88 -1.11
N TYR A 97 -9.92 -3.39 -1.15
CA TYR A 97 -8.76 -2.69 -0.61
C TYR A 97 -8.35 -1.51 -1.50
N GLY A 98 -8.44 -1.65 -2.82
CA GLY A 98 -8.19 -0.55 -3.74
C GLY A 98 -9.16 0.60 -3.53
N ASP A 99 -10.45 0.33 -3.43
CA ASP A 99 -11.46 1.33 -3.12
C ASP A 99 -11.21 2.00 -1.76
N ARG A 100 -10.75 1.22 -0.76
CA ARG A 100 -10.49 1.73 0.59
C ARG A 100 -9.31 2.71 0.62
N TYR A 101 -8.19 2.33 0.00
CA TYR A 101 -6.92 3.02 0.21
C TYR A 101 -6.54 4.00 -0.89
N ALA A 102 -6.98 3.74 -2.13
CA ALA A 102 -6.65 4.57 -3.29
C ALA A 102 -7.89 5.17 -3.97
N GLY A 103 -9.03 4.49 -3.93
CA GLY A 103 -10.20 4.78 -4.76
C GLY A 103 -10.66 6.23 -4.71
N LEU A 104 -10.81 6.82 -3.52
CA LEU A 104 -11.27 8.21 -3.36
C LEU A 104 -10.28 9.21 -3.99
N LEU A 105 -8.99 8.99 -3.79
CA LEU A 105 -7.93 9.89 -4.30
C LEU A 105 -7.78 9.76 -5.81
N LEU A 106 -7.89 8.54 -6.35
CA LEU A 106 -7.88 8.32 -7.79
C LEU A 106 -9.12 8.93 -8.48
N GLU A 107 -10.27 8.92 -7.83
CA GLU A 107 -11.51 9.46 -8.39
C GLU A 107 -11.53 11.00 -8.38
N LEU A 108 -11.12 11.62 -7.26
CA LEU A 108 -11.29 13.06 -7.03
C LEU A 108 -10.00 13.88 -7.12
N SER A 109 -8.84 13.24 -7.20
CA SER A 109 -7.54 13.90 -7.09
C SER A 109 -6.43 13.20 -7.90
N CYS A 110 -6.80 12.62 -9.05
CA CYS A 110 -5.87 11.90 -9.93
C CYS A 110 -4.69 12.76 -10.42
N ASP A 111 -4.85 14.09 -10.50
CA ASP A 111 -3.78 15.04 -10.87
C ASP A 111 -2.56 15.00 -9.92
N TYR A 112 -2.74 14.48 -8.71
CA TYR A 112 -1.68 14.33 -7.70
C TYR A 112 -1.25 12.87 -7.51
N CYS A 113 -1.64 11.98 -8.42
CA CYS A 113 -1.37 10.55 -8.36
C CYS A 113 -0.28 10.15 -9.37
N PHE A 114 0.68 9.36 -8.92
CA PHE A 114 1.82 8.90 -9.71
C PHE A 114 2.08 7.42 -9.45
N VAL A 115 2.61 6.73 -10.45
CA VAL A 115 3.02 5.33 -10.35
C VAL A 115 4.52 5.19 -10.51
N LEU A 116 5.06 4.18 -9.84
CA LEU A 116 6.43 3.70 -9.96
C LEU A 116 6.41 2.42 -10.76
N GLU A 117 7.16 2.40 -11.86
CA GLU A 117 7.27 1.24 -12.74
C GLU A 117 8.67 0.64 -12.69
N SER A 118 8.74 -0.67 -12.60
CA SER A 118 9.90 -1.49 -12.91
C SER A 118 9.79 -2.03 -14.34
N ASP A 119 10.77 -2.85 -14.73
CA ASP A 119 10.76 -3.67 -15.95
C ASP A 119 9.55 -4.62 -16.07
N THR A 120 8.90 -4.91 -14.95
CA THR A 120 7.80 -5.87 -14.83
C THR A 120 6.43 -5.20 -14.66
N GLY A 121 6.37 -3.87 -14.66
CA GLY A 121 5.14 -3.07 -14.58
C GLY A 121 5.08 -2.20 -13.34
N VAL A 122 3.86 -1.76 -12.99
CA VAL A 122 3.62 -0.90 -11.82
C VAL A 122 3.94 -1.67 -10.54
N CYS A 123 4.95 -1.20 -9.81
CA CYS A 123 5.44 -1.82 -8.57
C CYS A 123 5.22 -0.94 -7.32
N GLY A 124 4.73 0.29 -7.50
CA GLY A 124 4.36 1.20 -6.43
C GLY A 124 3.56 2.39 -6.93
N PHE A 125 2.95 3.12 -6.01
CA PHE A 125 2.17 4.30 -6.36
C PHE A 125 2.11 5.28 -5.18
N VAL A 126 1.85 6.54 -5.51
CA VAL A 126 1.45 7.56 -4.54
C VAL A 126 0.15 8.19 -5.03
N CYS A 127 -0.81 8.33 -4.13
CA CYS A 127 -2.01 9.12 -4.34
C CYS A 127 -2.04 10.25 -3.32
N ALA A 128 -2.51 11.43 -3.72
CA ALA A 128 -2.64 12.56 -2.81
C ALA A 128 -3.84 13.42 -3.17
N ALA A 129 -4.24 14.29 -2.24
CA ALA A 129 -5.19 15.35 -2.51
C ALA A 129 -4.65 16.66 -1.92
N LEU A 130 -4.90 17.76 -2.65
CA LEU A 130 -4.39 19.09 -2.30
C LEU A 130 -4.93 19.60 -0.97
N ASP A 131 -6.21 19.41 -0.72
CA ASP A 131 -6.90 19.93 0.45
C ASP A 131 -7.89 18.87 0.94
N VAL A 132 -7.60 18.32 2.12
CA VAL A 132 -8.39 17.26 2.73
C VAL A 132 -9.82 17.72 3.08
N ALA A 133 -10.02 19.01 3.36
CA ALA A 133 -11.36 19.54 3.64
C ALA A 133 -12.22 19.57 2.37
N LYS A 134 -11.65 20.01 1.24
CA LYS A 134 -12.35 19.96 -0.05
C LYS A 134 -12.64 18.53 -0.50
N LEU A 135 -11.66 17.64 -0.35
CA LEU A 135 -11.82 16.23 -0.66
C LEU A 135 -13.00 15.62 0.10
N ARG A 136 -13.10 15.90 1.41
CA ARG A 136 -14.23 15.48 2.25
C ARG A 136 -15.56 16.01 1.73
N ASP A 137 -15.63 17.30 1.41
CA ASP A 137 -16.87 17.92 0.94
C ASP A 137 -17.38 17.30 -0.38
N GLN A 138 -16.46 16.73 -1.18
CA GLN A 138 -16.76 16.05 -2.45
C GLN A 138 -16.94 14.53 -2.31
N ALA A 139 -16.56 13.91 -1.20
CA ALA A 139 -16.51 12.46 -1.04
C ALA A 139 -17.89 11.78 -0.92
N GLY A 140 -18.97 12.54 -0.73
CA GLY A 140 -20.30 12.01 -0.46
C GLY A 140 -20.82 11.03 -1.52
N GLU A 141 -20.61 11.34 -2.81
CA GLU A 141 -21.01 10.47 -3.92
C GLU A 141 -20.18 9.18 -3.95
N PHE A 142 -18.86 9.30 -3.79
CA PHE A 142 -17.93 8.17 -3.73
C PHE A 142 -18.35 7.20 -2.61
N PHE A 143 -18.55 7.69 -1.39
CA PHE A 143 -18.97 6.84 -0.28
C PHE A 143 -20.36 6.24 -0.48
N GLY A 144 -21.28 6.97 -1.12
CA GLY A 144 -22.58 6.44 -1.53
C GLY A 144 -22.46 5.26 -2.48
N LEU A 145 -21.54 5.33 -3.44
CA LEU A 145 -21.22 4.24 -4.37
C LEU A 145 -20.53 3.07 -3.65
N MET A 146 -19.54 3.33 -2.80
CA MET A 146 -18.80 2.29 -2.08
C MET A 146 -19.69 1.51 -1.13
N ARG A 147 -20.63 2.15 -0.43
CA ARG A 147 -21.62 1.44 0.42
C ARG A 147 -22.52 0.48 -0.37
N ARG A 148 -22.76 0.76 -1.66
CA ARG A 148 -23.53 -0.12 -2.56
C ARG A 148 -22.67 -1.27 -3.10
N ARG A 149 -21.41 -0.98 -3.46
CA ARG A 149 -20.45 -2.00 -3.95
C ARG A 149 -20.02 -2.99 -2.85
N HIS A 150 -19.82 -2.47 -1.64
CA HIS A 150 -19.31 -3.21 -0.48
C HIS A 150 -20.35 -3.22 0.64
N PRO A 151 -21.42 -4.03 0.55
CA PRO A 151 -22.50 -4.02 1.53
C PRO A 151 -22.03 -4.50 2.91
N MET A 152 -22.51 -3.85 3.97
CA MET A 152 -22.35 -4.31 5.35
C MET A 152 -22.98 -5.71 5.50
N LEU A 153 -22.13 -6.72 5.68
CA LEU A 153 -22.59 -8.04 6.09
C LEU A 153 -23.12 -7.92 7.51
N ARG A 154 -24.44 -7.95 7.68
CA ARG A 154 -25.02 -8.01 9.02
C ARG A 154 -24.50 -9.26 9.70
N ARG A 155 -23.67 -9.07 10.74
CA ARG A 155 -23.32 -10.12 11.69
C ARG A 155 -24.64 -10.76 12.15
N ARG A 156 -24.92 -11.97 11.66
CA ARG A 156 -26.09 -12.73 12.05
C ARG A 156 -25.95 -13.12 13.51
N GLY A 157 -26.49 -12.29 14.40
CA GLY A 157 -26.83 -12.62 15.78
C GLY A 157 -25.73 -12.44 16.84
N ALA A 158 -25.56 -11.22 17.34
CA ALA A 158 -25.15 -10.98 18.74
C ALA A 158 -26.30 -10.30 19.52
N GLY A 159 -27.54 -10.61 19.15
CA GLY A 159 -28.75 -9.99 19.69
C GLY A 159 -29.98 -10.80 19.30
N GLY A 160 -30.16 -11.95 19.94
CA GLY A 160 -31.33 -12.80 19.79
C GLY A 160 -31.39 -13.73 20.98
N ALA A 161 -32.30 -13.44 21.90
CA ALA A 161 -32.55 -14.25 23.09
C ALA A 161 -32.73 -15.72 22.70
N VAL A 162 -32.09 -16.58 23.47
CA VAL A 162 -32.20 -18.03 23.38
C VAL A 162 -33.68 -18.40 23.56
N SER A 163 -34.33 -18.87 22.49
CA SER A 163 -35.55 -19.67 22.60
C SER A 163 -35.59 -20.72 21.50
N SER A 164 -35.46 -21.96 21.99
CA SER A 164 -35.98 -23.22 21.47
C SER A 164 -35.74 -23.63 20.00
N ALA A 165 -35.00 -24.75 19.90
CA ALA A 165 -35.33 -25.93 19.10
C ALA A 165 -35.59 -25.74 17.59
N GLY A 166 -34.62 -26.19 16.78
CA GLY A 166 -34.79 -26.43 15.36
C GLY A 166 -33.54 -27.07 14.76
N THR A 167 -33.47 -28.39 14.81
CA THR A 167 -32.52 -29.19 14.02
C THR A 167 -32.75 -28.94 12.53
N GLY A 168 -31.81 -28.24 11.90
CA GLY A 168 -31.77 -28.02 10.46
C GLY A 168 -30.32 -28.05 10.00
N ALA A 169 -29.90 -29.21 9.49
CA ALA A 169 -28.66 -29.38 8.76
C ALA A 169 -28.70 -28.51 7.49
N GLY A 170 -27.74 -27.59 7.37
CA GLY A 170 -27.59 -26.72 6.21
C GLY A 170 -26.16 -26.20 6.20
N GLY A 171 -25.31 -26.85 5.40
CA GLY A 171 -23.92 -26.50 5.24
C GLY A 171 -23.75 -25.13 4.57
N GLY A 172 -22.82 -24.37 5.10
CA GLY A 172 -22.17 -23.25 4.44
C GLY A 172 -20.82 -23.10 5.09
N HIS A 173 -19.74 -23.39 4.37
CA HIS A 173 -18.42 -22.89 4.75
C HIS A 173 -18.49 -21.35 4.62
N GLU A 174 -18.95 -20.66 5.66
CA GLU A 174 -18.76 -19.21 5.78
C GLU A 174 -17.26 -19.00 5.88
N ALA A 175 -16.63 -18.68 4.75
CA ALA A 175 -15.25 -18.26 4.71
C ALA A 175 -15.10 -17.10 5.71
N ALA A 176 -14.37 -17.34 6.80
CA ALA A 176 -14.11 -16.34 7.81
C ALA A 176 -13.55 -15.09 7.11
N VAL A 177 -14.35 -14.03 7.05
CA VAL A 177 -13.95 -12.78 6.43
C VAL A 177 -12.70 -12.31 7.15
N HIS A 178 -11.61 -12.12 6.39
CA HIS A 178 -10.34 -11.68 6.95
C HIS A 178 -10.57 -10.38 7.74
N PRO A 179 -10.00 -10.20 8.95
CA PRO A 179 -10.27 -9.03 9.79
C PRO A 179 -10.02 -7.70 9.06
N ALA A 180 -9.06 -7.66 8.13
CA ALA A 180 -8.81 -6.50 7.26
C ALA A 180 -9.97 -6.16 6.32
N ALA A 181 -10.65 -7.17 5.79
CA ALA A 181 -11.79 -6.98 4.90
C ALA A 181 -12.99 -6.45 5.70
N HIS A 182 -13.21 -6.93 6.92
CA HIS A 182 -14.25 -6.40 7.81
C HIS A 182 -14.01 -4.92 8.14
N GLU A 183 -12.79 -4.58 8.56
CA GLU A 183 -12.41 -3.18 8.82
C GLU A 183 -12.54 -2.29 7.58
N ALA A 184 -12.25 -2.84 6.39
CA ALA A 184 -12.39 -2.13 5.13
C ALA A 184 -13.84 -1.84 4.76
N ILE A 185 -14.73 -2.80 4.98
CA ILE A 185 -16.16 -2.59 4.80
C ILE A 185 -16.67 -1.58 5.85
N GLU A 186 -16.32 -1.76 7.12
CA GLU A 186 -16.70 -0.85 8.20
C GLU A 186 -16.29 0.60 7.92
N TYR A 187 -15.11 0.80 7.30
CA TYR A 187 -14.66 2.12 6.89
C TYR A 187 -15.72 2.86 6.07
N PHE A 188 -16.27 2.26 5.00
CA PHE A 188 -17.27 2.91 4.14
C PHE A 188 -18.63 3.17 4.78
N HIS A 189 -18.96 2.42 5.84
CA HIS A 189 -20.26 2.49 6.52
C HIS A 189 -20.21 3.22 7.86
N SER A 190 -19.03 3.60 8.33
CA SER A 190 -18.87 4.43 9.52
C SER A 190 -19.49 5.82 9.31
N GLN A 191 -19.97 6.47 10.38
CA GLN A 191 -20.59 7.81 10.33
C GLN A 191 -19.58 8.94 10.06
N GLN A 192 -18.27 8.62 10.04
CA GLN A 192 -17.15 9.56 9.92
C GLN A 192 -16.02 8.98 9.05
N PRO A 193 -16.28 8.54 7.80
CA PRO A 193 -15.25 7.89 6.99
C PRO A 193 -14.28 8.89 6.35
N GLU A 194 -14.43 10.17 6.68
CA GLU A 194 -13.86 11.25 5.90
C GLU A 194 -12.33 11.39 6.08
N PRO A 195 -11.59 11.63 4.99
CA PRO A 195 -10.20 12.09 5.04
C PRO A 195 -10.11 13.31 5.97
N GLY A 196 -9.12 13.33 6.87
CA GLY A 196 -8.96 14.46 7.80
C GLY A 196 -10.02 14.57 8.91
N SER A 197 -10.96 13.63 9.03
CA SER A 197 -11.89 13.58 10.17
C SER A 197 -11.11 13.53 11.49
N ASN A 198 -11.54 14.33 12.47
CA ASN A 198 -10.92 14.46 13.78
C ASN A 198 -9.49 15.06 13.83
N LEU A 199 -8.96 15.59 12.71
CA LEU A 199 -7.68 16.31 12.75
C LEU A 199 -7.88 17.74 13.30
N PRO A 200 -7.02 18.19 14.24
CA PRO A 200 -7.06 19.57 14.72
C PRO A 200 -6.77 20.58 13.59
N ASN A 201 -7.44 21.73 13.63
CA ASN A 201 -7.22 22.83 12.67
C ASN A 201 -5.75 23.30 12.63
N GLN A 202 -5.00 23.14 13.72
CA GLN A 202 -3.57 23.45 13.78
C GLN A 202 -2.73 22.53 12.88
N VAL A 203 -3.13 21.28 12.72
CA VAL A 203 -2.48 20.36 11.76
C VAL A 203 -2.86 20.76 10.35
N LEU A 204 -4.15 20.95 10.09
CA LEU A 204 -4.66 21.25 8.74
C LEU A 204 -4.17 22.59 8.20
N SER A 205 -3.90 23.57 9.05
CA SER A 205 -3.33 24.85 8.63
C SER A 205 -1.88 24.73 8.13
N ARG A 206 -1.15 23.69 8.55
CA ARG A 206 0.25 23.46 8.16
C ARG A 206 0.44 22.31 7.18
N PHE A 207 -0.46 21.33 7.21
CA PHE A 207 -0.43 20.12 6.38
C PHE A 207 -1.81 19.83 5.77
N PRO A 208 -2.37 20.71 4.92
CA PRO A 208 -3.72 20.56 4.38
C PRO A 208 -3.86 19.38 3.41
N SER A 209 -2.77 19.00 2.73
CA SER A 209 -2.77 17.90 1.78
C SER A 209 -2.65 16.56 2.48
N VAL A 210 -3.34 15.54 1.95
CA VAL A 210 -3.23 14.15 2.41
C VAL A 210 -2.48 13.32 1.37
N VAL A 211 -1.65 12.38 1.80
CA VAL A 211 -0.89 11.48 0.93
C VAL A 211 -1.00 10.03 1.39
N HIS A 212 -1.13 9.13 0.42
CA HIS A 212 -1.04 7.69 0.59
C HIS A 212 -0.01 7.13 -0.40
N LEU A 213 1.07 6.58 0.15
CA LEU A 213 2.13 5.90 -0.58
C LEU A 213 2.06 4.40 -0.30
N ASP A 214 2.22 3.61 -1.35
CA ASP A 214 2.34 2.17 -1.24
C ASP A 214 3.23 1.56 -2.33
N ALA A 215 3.80 0.41 -2.04
CA ALA A 215 4.60 -0.34 -3.01
C ALA A 215 4.59 -1.84 -2.69
N LEU A 216 4.96 -2.65 -3.68
CA LEU A 216 5.14 -4.08 -3.46
C LEU A 216 6.18 -4.32 -2.36
N PRO A 217 6.03 -5.35 -1.50
CA PRO A 217 6.90 -5.57 -0.36
C PRO A 217 8.41 -5.61 -0.68
N GLY A 218 8.77 -6.07 -1.89
CA GLY A 218 10.16 -6.10 -2.37
C GLY A 218 10.76 -4.74 -2.77
N VAL A 219 9.99 -3.65 -2.69
CA VAL A 219 10.38 -2.26 -3.04
C VAL A 219 10.66 -1.42 -1.79
N PHE A 220 10.72 -2.02 -0.61
CA PHE A 220 11.16 -1.35 0.63
C PHE A 220 12.49 -1.87 1.18
N SER A 221 13.14 -2.79 0.47
CA SER A 221 14.25 -3.59 1.01
C SER A 221 15.61 -2.92 0.88
N THR A 222 15.86 -2.18 -0.20
CA THR A 222 17.18 -1.57 -0.48
C THR A 222 17.16 -0.05 -0.43
N GLU A 223 18.32 0.58 -0.24
CA GLU A 223 18.46 2.04 -0.34
C GLU A 223 18.12 2.58 -1.74
N GLN A 224 18.34 1.77 -2.78
CA GLN A 224 17.96 2.11 -4.15
C GLN A 224 16.44 2.19 -4.31
N ASP A 225 15.69 1.27 -3.69
CA ASP A 225 14.23 1.30 -3.73
C ASP A 225 13.68 2.51 -2.97
N LEU A 226 14.27 2.87 -1.83
CA LEU A 226 13.89 4.09 -1.11
C LEU A 226 14.21 5.35 -1.90
N LEU A 227 15.29 5.38 -2.68
CA LEU A 227 15.55 6.48 -3.60
C LEU A 227 14.46 6.56 -4.68
N ALA A 228 13.99 5.44 -5.20
CA ALA A 228 12.88 5.39 -6.15
C ALA A 228 11.58 5.95 -5.54
N LEU A 229 11.25 5.57 -4.30
CA LEU A 229 10.10 6.12 -3.57
C LEU A 229 10.25 7.60 -3.23
N ARG A 230 11.47 8.08 -2.91
CA ARG A 230 11.74 9.52 -2.73
C ARG A 230 11.51 10.30 -4.02
N ARG A 231 11.88 9.73 -5.18
CA ARG A 231 11.62 10.34 -6.50
C ARG A 231 10.13 10.37 -6.81
N LEU A 232 9.41 9.29 -6.52
CA LEU A 232 7.95 9.21 -6.65
C LEU A 232 7.27 10.30 -5.82
N LEU A 233 7.62 10.42 -4.54
CA LEU A 233 7.13 11.49 -3.66
C LEU A 233 7.52 12.88 -4.15
N ALA A 234 8.72 13.06 -4.69
CA ALA A 234 9.16 14.35 -5.23
C ALA A 234 8.26 14.83 -6.38
N CYS A 235 7.85 13.94 -7.28
CA CYS A 235 6.89 14.27 -8.35
C CYS A 235 5.52 14.68 -7.79
N CYS A 236 4.99 13.90 -6.84
CA CYS A 236 3.73 14.20 -6.16
C CYS A 236 3.79 15.55 -5.40
N PHE A 237 4.85 15.79 -4.63
CA PHE A 237 5.02 17.01 -3.86
C PHE A 237 5.26 18.23 -4.74
N ALA A 238 5.96 18.09 -5.87
CA ALA A 238 6.08 19.17 -6.83
C ALA A 238 4.69 19.61 -7.34
N ALA A 239 3.82 18.66 -7.67
CA ALA A 239 2.44 18.95 -8.10
C ALA A 239 1.61 19.60 -6.98
N LEU A 240 1.71 19.13 -5.73
CA LEU A 240 1.00 19.75 -4.61
C LEU A 240 1.51 21.16 -4.30
N LYS A 241 2.83 21.35 -4.34
CA LYS A 241 3.49 22.64 -4.06
C LYS A 241 3.16 23.68 -5.11
N THR A 242 3.17 23.32 -6.39
CA THR A 242 2.79 24.24 -7.48
C THR A 242 1.32 24.66 -7.40
N ASN A 243 0.48 23.85 -6.75
CA ASN A 243 -0.92 24.14 -6.47
C ASN A 243 -1.15 24.77 -5.09
N GLY A 244 -0.08 25.17 -4.38
CA GLY A 244 -0.15 26.02 -3.19
C GLY A 244 -0.22 25.29 -1.85
N SER A 245 0.04 23.97 -1.81
CA SER A 245 0.11 23.27 -0.53
C SER A 245 1.44 23.53 0.21
N PRO A 246 1.40 23.95 1.49
CA PRO A 246 2.59 24.14 2.32
C PRO A 246 3.10 22.84 2.97
N GLY A 247 2.33 21.76 2.92
CA GLY A 247 2.63 20.54 3.66
C GLY A 247 1.64 19.41 3.43
N VAL A 248 2.12 18.20 3.63
CA VAL A 248 1.35 16.95 3.52
C VAL A 248 1.27 16.23 4.86
N HIS A 249 0.18 15.50 5.09
CA HIS A 249 0.05 14.56 6.19
C HIS A 249 -0.37 13.17 5.69
N CYS A 250 -0.08 12.15 6.50
CA CYS A 250 -0.62 10.81 6.32
C CYS A 250 -1.07 10.25 7.68
N ARG A 251 -2.07 9.38 7.64
CA ARG A 251 -2.63 8.70 8.82
C ARG A 251 -2.33 7.22 8.71
N LEU A 252 -1.77 6.65 9.76
CA LEU A 252 -1.41 5.24 9.86
C LEU A 252 -2.09 4.63 11.08
N ALA A 253 -2.37 3.33 11.05
CA ALA A 253 -2.82 2.63 12.25
C ALA A 253 -1.69 2.61 13.30
N ALA A 254 -2.05 2.59 14.59
CA ALA A 254 -1.06 2.44 15.65
C ALA A 254 -0.34 1.09 15.50
N GLY A 255 0.99 1.11 15.45
CA GLY A 255 1.80 -0.09 15.23
C GLY A 255 1.93 -0.52 13.77
N ASP A 256 1.47 0.29 12.82
CA ASP A 256 1.70 0.05 11.39
C ASP A 256 3.20 0.10 11.07
N ALA A 257 3.74 -1.00 10.52
CA ALA A 257 5.15 -1.13 10.18
C ALA A 257 5.61 -0.13 9.11
N THR A 258 4.68 0.39 8.30
CA THR A 258 4.99 1.41 7.28
C THR A 258 5.38 2.76 7.88
N ALA A 259 5.08 3.02 9.16
CA ALA A 259 5.43 4.27 9.82
C ALA A 259 6.94 4.56 9.77
N GLU A 260 7.77 3.52 9.91
CA GLU A 260 9.23 3.66 9.83
C GLU A 260 9.70 4.03 8.42
N VAL A 261 9.02 3.52 7.39
CA VAL A 261 9.30 3.88 6.00
C VAL A 261 8.99 5.36 5.78
N TYR A 262 7.83 5.86 6.23
CA TYR A 262 7.49 7.28 6.13
C TYR A 262 8.53 8.17 6.85
N LYS A 263 9.02 7.74 8.02
CA LYS A 263 10.09 8.45 8.75
C LYS A 263 11.39 8.51 7.94
N ARG A 264 11.82 7.40 7.32
CA ARG A 264 12.99 7.35 6.40
C ARG A 264 12.80 8.17 5.13
N LEU A 265 11.55 8.38 4.72
CA LEU A 265 11.15 9.27 3.63
C LEU A 265 11.00 10.74 4.09
N GLY A 266 11.36 11.07 5.34
CA GLY A 266 11.42 12.45 5.85
C GLY A 266 10.11 12.97 6.43
N PHE A 267 9.14 12.10 6.73
CA PHE A 267 7.96 12.48 7.51
C PHE A 267 8.29 12.51 9.01
N LEU A 268 7.69 13.45 9.71
CA LEU A 268 7.84 13.65 11.14
C LEU A 268 6.53 13.31 11.83
N GLU A 269 6.62 12.71 13.01
CA GLU A 269 5.45 12.44 13.84
C GLU A 269 4.90 13.74 14.41
N LEU A 270 3.60 13.97 14.22
CA LEU A 270 2.94 15.21 14.64
C LEU A 270 2.36 15.04 16.04
N SER A 271 3.01 15.63 17.03
CA SER A 271 2.46 15.76 18.38
C SER A 271 1.36 16.81 18.39
N TYR A 272 0.13 16.42 18.74
CA TYR A 272 -0.96 17.35 19.04
C TYR A 272 -1.42 17.11 20.48
N THR A 273 -1.76 18.18 21.19
CA THR A 273 -2.43 18.07 22.49
C THR A 273 -3.78 17.42 22.27
N THR A 274 -3.95 16.22 22.82
CA THR A 274 -5.13 15.39 22.66
C THR A 274 -6.35 16.04 23.33
N ASP A 275 -7.04 16.94 22.63
CA ASP A 275 -8.47 17.14 22.86
C ASP A 275 -9.20 15.91 22.29
N SER A 276 -9.09 14.77 22.97
CA SER A 276 -9.95 13.57 22.98
C SER A 276 -10.52 12.98 21.66
N ARG A 277 -10.19 13.50 20.47
CA ARG A 277 -10.94 13.26 19.22
C ARG A 277 -10.27 12.27 18.27
N LEU A 278 -8.97 12.07 18.37
CA LEU A 278 -8.27 11.02 17.64
C LEU A 278 -8.19 9.78 18.52
N PRO A 279 -8.66 8.61 18.04
CA PRO A 279 -8.53 7.38 18.81
C PRO A 279 -7.04 7.06 18.98
N SER A 280 -6.68 6.47 20.14
CA SER A 280 -5.32 6.02 20.48
C SER A 280 -4.71 5.01 19.50
N SER A 281 -5.50 4.58 18.51
CA SER A 281 -5.17 3.62 17.48
C SER A 281 -4.65 4.24 16.17
N VAL A 282 -4.29 5.53 16.14
CA VAL A 282 -3.82 6.22 14.93
C VAL A 282 -2.53 7.00 15.19
N THR A 283 -1.53 6.79 14.33
CA THR A 283 -0.30 7.59 14.25
C THR A 283 -0.44 8.60 13.12
N LEU A 284 -0.15 9.87 13.40
CA LEU A 284 -0.24 10.97 12.44
C LEU A 284 1.16 11.49 12.11
N LEU A 285 1.52 11.46 10.83
CA LEU A 285 2.80 11.97 10.34
C LEU A 285 2.58 13.15 9.38
N GLY A 286 3.55 14.06 9.31
CA GLY A 286 3.52 15.22 8.44
C GLY A 286 4.88 15.59 7.88
N ARG A 287 4.88 16.25 6.71
CA ARG A 287 6.09 16.71 6.03
C ARG A 287 5.83 18.05 5.32
N PRO A 288 6.64 19.10 5.59
CA PRO A 288 6.62 20.33 4.79
C PRO A 288 7.14 20.06 3.37
N ILE A 289 6.57 20.73 2.36
CA ILE A 289 6.93 20.52 0.94
C ILE A 289 7.34 21.80 0.21
#